data_AF-A0A973GP51-F1
#
_entry.id   AF-A0A973GP51-F1
#
_cell.length_a   1.000
_cell.length_b   1.000
_cell.length_c   1.000
_cell.angle_alpha   90.00
_cell.angle_beta   90.00
_cell.angle_gamma   90.00
#
_symmetry.space_group_name_H-M   'P 1'
#
loop_
_entity.id
_entity.type
_entity.pdbx_description
1 polymer ?
#
loop_
_entity_poly.entity_id
_entity_poly.type
_entity_poly.pdbx_seq_one_letter_code
_entity_poly.pdbx_strand_id
1 'polypeptide(L)'
;TDRRLRRIRLITEILKKLDFRVAAKEDVMEASLLKIARTDIESRLKIMGKLTAYTKQLDMVMYNDAVTDMFIEDFVRDHMPQH
;
A
#
# COMPACT_ATOMS: atom_id res chain seq x y z
N THR A 1 -2.56 -11.77 14.71
CA THR A 1 -1.11 -11.71 14.99
C THR A 1 -0.57 -10.34 14.62
N ASP A 2 0.49 -9.91 15.28
CA ASP A 2 1.16 -8.62 15.05
C ASP A 2 1.58 -8.39 13.57
N ARG A 3 2.02 -9.44 12.87
CA ARG A 3 2.32 -9.41 11.42
C ARG A 3 1.14 -8.96 10.55
N ARG A 4 -0.09 -9.39 10.87
CA ARG A 4 -1.30 -9.00 10.12
C ARG A 4 -1.55 -7.50 10.25
N LEU A 5 -1.38 -6.96 11.45
CA LEU A 5 -1.55 -5.53 11.73
C LEU A 5 -0.51 -4.70 10.98
N ARG A 6 0.76 -5.15 10.95
CA ARG A 6 1.82 -4.50 10.17
C ARG A 6 1.55 -4.50 8.67
N ARG A 7 1.04 -5.60 8.12
CA ARG A 7 0.63 -5.65 6.71
C ARG A 7 -0.50 -4.67 6.42
N ILE A 8 -1.54 -4.64 7.26
CA ILE A 8 -2.66 -3.70 7.12
C ILE A 8 -2.13 -2.26 7.17
N ARG A 9 -1.20 -1.95 8.09
CA ARG A 9 -0.54 -0.65 8.18
C ARG A 9 0.24 -0.31 6.90
N LEU A 10 1.09 -1.21 6.43
CA LEU A 10 1.87 -1.02 5.20
C LEU A 10 0.99 -0.70 4.00
N ILE A 11 -0.06 -1.50 3.78
CA ILE A 11 -0.99 -1.30 2.67
C ILE A 11 -1.74 0.02 2.85
N THR A 12 -2.21 0.32 4.06
CA THR A 12 -2.93 1.57 4.37
C THR A 12 -2.10 2.81 4.05
N GLU A 13 -0.86 2.85 4.52
CA GLU A 13 0.00 4.03 4.34
C GLU A 13 0.40 4.24 2.88
N ILE A 14 0.66 3.15 2.14
CA ILE A 14 0.91 3.22 0.70
C ILE A 14 -0.33 3.71 -0.06
N LEU A 15 -1.52 3.20 0.27
CA LEU A 15 -2.77 3.63 -0.37
C LEU A 15 -3.09 5.10 -0.09
N LYS A 16 -2.86 5.58 1.13
CA LYS A 16 -3.01 7.02 1.48
C LYS A 16 -2.07 7.90 0.64
N LYS A 17 -0.82 7.47 0.41
CA LYS A 17 0.13 8.19 -0.46
C LYS A 17 -0.29 8.22 -1.94
N LEU A 18 -1.19 7.33 -2.34
CA LEU A 18 -1.82 7.30 -3.68
C LEU A 18 -3.18 8.02 -3.71
N ASP A 19 -3.47 8.83 -2.69
CA ASP A 19 -4.71 9.59 -2.50
C ASP A 19 -5.98 8.75 -2.28
N PHE A 20 -5.85 7.45 -2.00
CA PHE A 20 -7.02 6.64 -1.66
C PHE A 20 -7.58 7.05 -0.30
N ARG A 21 -8.91 7.12 -0.23
CA ARG A 21 -9.62 7.09 1.05
C ARG A 21 -9.68 5.67 1.53
N VAL A 22 -9.05 5.40 2.68
CA VAL A 22 -8.95 4.05 3.27
C VAL A 22 -9.79 4.00 4.54
N ALA A 23 -10.63 2.97 4.65
CA ALA A 23 -11.33 2.60 5.86
C ALA A 23 -10.94 1.15 6.21
N ALA A 24 -10.33 0.95 7.37
CA ALA A 24 -10.02 -0.38 7.88
C ALA A 24 -10.97 -0.70 9.04
N LYS A 25 -11.68 -1.83 8.94
CA LYS A 25 -12.53 -2.34 10.01
C LYS A 25 -12.10 -3.75 10.33
N GLU A 26 -11.46 -3.90 11.49
CA GLU A 26 -10.87 -5.14 12.01
C GLU A 26 -9.88 -5.76 11.03
N ASP A 27 -10.40 -6.51 10.09
CA ASP A 27 -9.75 -7.56 9.35
C ASP A 27 -9.98 -7.36 7.84
N VAL A 28 -10.91 -6.47 7.48
CA VAL A 28 -11.22 -5.97 6.15
C VAL A 28 -10.74 -4.52 6.01
N MET A 29 -10.16 -4.21 4.85
CA MET A 29 -9.82 -2.85 4.44
C MET A 29 -10.55 -2.54 3.14
N GLU A 30 -11.21 -1.40 3.12
CA GLU A 30 -11.79 -0.80 1.93
C GLU A 30 -11.01 0.44 1.56
N ALA A 31 -10.73 0.60 0.27
CA ALA A 31 -10.05 1.77 -0.26
C ALA A 31 -10.73 2.24 -1.54
N SER A 32 -10.95 3.54 -1.66
CA SER A 32 -11.59 4.14 -2.83
C SER A 32 -10.86 5.40 -3.30
N LEU A 33 -10.85 5.58 -4.62
CA LEU A 33 -10.32 6.77 -5.28
C LEU A 33 -11.38 7.22 -6.30
N LEU A 34 -11.80 8.48 -6.19
CA LEU A 34 -12.91 9.03 -6.97
C LEU A 34 -12.46 10.32 -7.66
N LYS A 35 -13.17 10.71 -8.73
CA LYS A 35 -12.93 11.95 -9.49
C LYS A 35 -11.52 12.06 -10.10
N ILE A 36 -10.94 10.94 -10.51
CA ILE A 36 -9.65 10.90 -11.22
C ILE A 36 -9.83 10.61 -12.70
N ALA A 37 -8.92 11.09 -13.54
CA ALA A 37 -8.96 10.84 -14.98
C ALA A 37 -8.70 9.37 -15.30
N ARG A 38 -9.12 8.91 -16.49
CA ARG A 38 -8.89 7.53 -16.92
C ARG A 38 -7.40 7.17 -16.96
N THR A 39 -6.56 8.05 -17.50
CA THR A 39 -5.11 7.86 -17.57
C THR A 39 -4.49 7.70 -16.18
N ASP A 40 -5.03 8.44 -15.20
CA ASP A 40 -4.66 8.31 -13.81
C ASP A 40 -5.06 6.95 -13.23
N ILE A 41 -6.27 6.48 -13.50
CA ILE A 41 -6.76 5.16 -13.07
C ILE A 41 -5.82 4.06 -13.58
N GLU A 42 -5.46 4.07 -14.86
CA GLU A 42 -4.57 3.07 -15.47
C GLU A 42 -3.19 3.04 -14.78
N SER A 43 -2.65 4.21 -14.45
CA SER A 43 -1.40 4.32 -13.67
C SER A 43 -1.56 3.74 -12.25
N ARG A 44 -2.65 4.07 -11.54
CA ARG A 44 -2.91 3.52 -10.20
C ARG A 44 -3.09 2.00 -10.24
N LEU A 45 -3.80 1.46 -11.23
CA LEU A 45 -3.98 0.01 -11.39
C LEU A 45 -2.63 -0.71 -11.57
N LYS A 46 -1.69 -0.12 -12.33
CA LYS A 46 -0.33 -0.66 -12.47
C LYS A 46 0.41 -0.69 -11.13
N ILE A 47 0.31 0.37 -10.33
CA ILE A 47 0.91 0.43 -8.99
C ILE A 47 0.24 -0.59 -8.05
N MET A 48 -1.08 -0.78 -8.13
CA MET A 48 -1.81 -1.79 -7.35
C MET A 48 -1.37 -3.22 -7.66
N GLY A 49 -1.09 -3.52 -8.93
CA GLY A 49 -0.52 -4.82 -9.32
C GLY A 49 0.84 -5.07 -8.66
N LYS A 50 1.71 -4.05 -8.64
CA LYS A 50 3.01 -4.12 -7.94
C LYS A 50 2.85 -4.28 -6.44
N LEU A 51 1.95 -3.50 -5.81
CA LEU A 51 1.68 -3.58 -4.37
C LEU A 51 1.18 -4.97 -3.96
N THR A 52 0.32 -5.57 -4.79
CA THR A 52 -0.17 -6.93 -4.58
C THR A 52 0.95 -7.97 -4.60
N ALA A 53 1.90 -7.85 -5.53
CA ALA A 53 3.06 -8.75 -5.59
C ALA A 53 4.03 -8.51 -4.43
N TYR A 54 4.32 -7.24 -4.14
CA TYR A 54 5.23 -6.83 -3.08
C TYR A 54 4.77 -7.31 -1.69
N THR A 55 3.51 -7.05 -1.35
CA THR A 55 2.94 -7.47 -0.05
C THR A 55 2.92 -8.99 0.14
N LYS A 56 2.71 -9.77 -0.92
CA LYS A 56 2.80 -11.25 -0.86
C LYS A 56 4.20 -11.75 -0.52
N GLN A 57 5.25 -11.07 -0.99
CA GLN A 57 6.64 -11.45 -0.71
C GLN A 57 7.05 -11.10 0.73
N LEU A 58 6.44 -10.05 1.31
CA LEU A 58 6.82 -9.50 2.62
C LEU A 58 6.18 -10.18 3.83
N ASP A 59 5.21 -11.08 3.63
CA ASP A 59 4.48 -11.74 4.73
C ASP A 59 5.40 -12.55 5.68
N MET A 60 6.62 -12.93 5.24
CA MET A 60 7.60 -13.65 6.06
C MET A 60 8.59 -12.76 6.84
N VAL A 61 8.78 -11.49 6.44
CA VAL A 61 9.90 -10.62 6.89
C VAL A 61 9.48 -9.37 7.68
N MET A 62 8.19 -9.05 7.80
CA MET A 62 7.72 -7.92 8.62
C MET A 62 7.65 -8.29 10.11
N TYR A 63 8.78 -8.22 10.82
CA TYR A 63 8.87 -8.60 12.24
C TYR A 63 8.86 -7.41 13.23
N ASN A 64 9.08 -6.18 12.78
CA ASN A 64 8.95 -4.97 13.60
C ASN A 64 8.49 -3.75 12.77
N ASP A 65 8.18 -2.65 13.45
CA ASP A 65 7.60 -1.45 12.83
C ASP A 65 8.61 -0.68 11.98
N ALA A 66 9.89 -0.64 12.38
CA ALA A 66 10.94 0.03 11.61
C ALA A 66 11.16 -0.63 10.24
N VAL A 67 11.12 -1.96 10.18
CA VAL A 67 11.19 -2.73 8.92
C VAL A 67 9.95 -2.47 8.07
N THR A 68 8.77 -2.35 8.70
CA THR A 68 7.54 -1.95 7.99
C THR A 68 7.68 -0.56 7.37
N ASP A 69 8.24 0.41 8.09
CA ASP A 69 8.45 1.78 7.60
C ASP A 69 9.42 1.81 6.42
N MET A 70 10.55 1.10 6.54
CA MET A 70 11.52 0.94 5.46
C MET A 70 10.85 0.37 4.19
N PHE A 71 10.02 -0.68 4.32
CA PHE A 71 9.34 -1.25 3.15
C PHE A 71 8.28 -0.32 2.54
N ILE A 72 7.65 0.54 3.32
CA ILE A 72 6.74 1.58 2.80
C ILE A 72 7.55 2.58 1.98
N GLU A 73 8.65 3.07 2.52
CA GLU A 73 9.53 4.04 1.85
C GLU A 73 10.13 3.48 0.57
N ASP A 74 10.64 2.25 0.61
CA ASP A 74 11.18 1.55 -0.55
C ASP A 74 10.15 1.41 -1.66
N PHE A 75 8.93 0.97 -1.32
CA PHE A 75 7.86 0.84 -2.31
C PHE A 75 7.51 2.19 -2.96
N VAL A 76 7.41 3.24 -2.16
CA VAL A 76 7.07 4.59 -2.64
C VAL A 76 8.16 5.10 -3.57
N ARG A 77 9.42 5.00 -3.15
CA ARG A 77 10.59 5.44 -3.93
C ARG A 77 10.68 4.72 -5.28
N ASP A 78 10.48 3.41 -5.29
CA ASP A 78 10.76 2.57 -6.46
C ASP A 78 9.58 2.50 -7.44
N HIS A 79 8.36 2.81 -6.99
CA HIS A 79 7.15 2.55 -7.79
C HIS A 79 6.19 3.70 -7.93
N MET A 80 6.34 4.79 -7.16
CA MET A 80 5.51 5.99 -7.31
C MET A 80 6.25 7.08 -8.07
N PRO A 81 5.54 7.90 -8.86
CA PRO A 81 6.11 9.10 -9.46
C PRO A 81 6.65 10.02 -8.35
N GLN A 82 7.88 10.47 -8.48
CA GLN A 82 8.42 11.56 -7.65
C GLN A 82 7.96 12.87 -8.30
N HIS A 83 7.23 13.70 -7.55
CA HIS A 83 6.86 15.04 -7.98
C HIS A 83 8.04 16.01 -7.83
#